data_AF-A0A4Q4BBN4-F1
#
_entry.id   AF-A0A4Q4BBN4-F1
#
_cell.length_a   1.000
_cell.length_b   1.000
_cell.length_c   1.000
_cell.angle_alpha   90.00
_cell.angle_beta   90.00
_cell.angle_gamma   90.00
#
_symmetry.space_group_name_H-M   'P 1'
#
loop_
_entity.id
_entity.type
_entity.pdbx_description
1 polymer ?
#
loop_
_entity_poly.entity_id
_entity_poly.type
_entity_poly.pdbx_seq_one_letter_code
_entity_poly.pdbx_strand_id
1 'polypeptide(L)'
;MDANPILVEQTRGGTVENRHRGAFVIADADGNVIAAGGDISRPVFPRSAIKSMQALAMVTSGAIDRFALSDEQLALACASHHGEEVHVTK
;
A
#
# COMPACT_ATOMS: atom_id res chain seq x y z
N MET A 1 8.23 24.81 2.67
CA MET A 1 8.32 23.36 2.39
C MET A 1 8.57 23.21 0.92
N ASP A 2 9.70 22.64 0.57
CA ASP A 2 10.02 22.39 -0.84
C ASP A 2 9.13 21.29 -1.38
N ALA A 3 8.82 21.38 -2.67
CA ALA A 3 8.07 20.33 -3.34
C ALA A 3 8.93 19.07 -3.46
N ASN A 4 8.31 17.90 -3.23
CA ASN A 4 8.93 16.61 -3.49
C ASN A 4 9.50 16.53 -4.92
N PRO A 5 10.59 15.76 -5.15
CA PRO A 5 11.18 15.60 -6.47
C PRO A 5 10.21 14.94 -7.45
N ILE A 6 10.45 15.15 -8.75
CA ILE A 6 9.74 14.41 -9.80
C ILE A 6 10.28 12.99 -9.80
N LEU A 7 9.43 12.01 -9.50
CA LEU A 7 9.80 10.59 -9.50
C LEU A 7 9.41 9.90 -10.81
N VAL A 8 8.37 10.40 -11.48
CA VAL A 8 7.89 9.83 -12.75
C VAL A 8 7.52 10.96 -13.70
N GLU A 9 7.98 10.86 -14.94
CA GLU A 9 7.51 11.66 -16.06
C GLU A 9 6.77 10.77 -17.04
N GLN A 10 5.56 11.15 -17.41
CA GLN A 10 4.79 10.47 -18.45
C GLN A 10 4.87 11.29 -19.73
N THR A 11 5.32 10.66 -20.82
CA THR A 11 5.52 11.32 -22.11
C THR A 11 4.44 10.93 -23.13
N ARG A 12 4.07 11.87 -24.01
CA ARG A 12 3.29 11.60 -25.23
C ARG A 12 3.96 12.28 -26.41
N GLY A 13 4.20 11.53 -27.49
CA GLY A 13 4.87 12.06 -28.68
C GLY A 13 6.26 12.64 -28.40
N GLY A 14 7.02 12.03 -27.47
CA GLY A 14 8.37 12.50 -27.10
C GLY A 14 8.40 13.73 -26.18
N THR A 15 7.24 14.30 -25.82
CA THR A 15 7.16 15.44 -24.89
C THR A 15 6.64 14.98 -23.53
N VAL A 16 7.20 15.51 -22.44
CA VAL A 16 6.69 15.29 -21.07
C VAL A 16 5.32 15.95 -20.94
N GLU A 17 4.29 15.14 -20.76
CA GLU A 17 2.91 15.59 -20.58
C GLU A 17 2.56 15.73 -19.10
N ASN A 18 2.97 14.75 -18.27
CA ASN A 18 2.68 14.74 -16.84
C ASN A 18 3.94 14.49 -16.00
N ARG A 19 3.97 15.09 -14.81
CA ARG A 19 5.04 14.94 -13.81
C ARG A 19 4.43 14.56 -12.48
N HIS A 20 4.87 13.43 -11.93
CA HIS A 20 4.41 12.94 -10.63
C HIS A 20 5.51 13.14 -9.60
N ARG A 21 5.22 13.96 -8.59
CA ARG A 21 6.13 14.25 -7.49
C ARG A 21 5.80 13.37 -6.30
N GLY A 22 6.82 12.86 -5.62
CA GLY A 22 6.62 11.96 -4.50
C GLY A 22 7.84 11.83 -3.61
N ALA A 23 7.66 11.09 -2.52
CA ALA A 23 8.73 10.62 -1.68
C ALA A 23 8.74 9.09 -1.72
N PHE A 24 9.92 8.48 -1.57
CA PHE A 24 10.08 7.03 -1.48
C PHE A 24 11.15 6.68 -0.45
N VAL A 25 11.04 5.48 0.11
CA VAL A 25 12.04 4.89 1.00
C VAL A 25 12.15 3.40 0.69
N ILE A 26 13.38 2.89 0.69
CA ILE A 26 13.72 1.47 0.64
C ILE A 26 14.44 1.18 1.95
N ALA A 27 13.92 0.23 2.72
CA ALA A 27 14.50 -0.18 4.00
C ALA A 27 14.76 -1.70 4.01
N ASP A 28 15.77 -2.11 4.76
CA ASP A 28 15.99 -3.53 5.06
C ASP A 28 15.07 -4.04 6.19
N ALA A 29 15.23 -5.32 6.56
CA ALA A 29 14.44 -5.96 7.59
C ALA A 29 14.73 -5.43 9.02
N ASP A 30 15.91 -4.85 9.24
CA ASP A 30 16.30 -4.23 10.51
C ASP A 30 15.80 -2.77 10.60
N GLY A 31 15.25 -2.24 9.51
CA GLY A 31 14.72 -0.88 9.40
C GLY A 31 15.75 0.16 8.96
N ASN A 32 16.94 -0.24 8.53
CA ASN A 32 17.93 0.69 7.99
C ASN A 32 17.50 1.17 6.61
N VAL A 33 17.60 2.48 6.36
CA VAL A 33 17.30 3.07 5.05
C VAL A 33 18.44 2.78 4.07
N ILE A 34 18.12 2.01 3.03
CA ILE A 34 19.04 1.71 1.91
C ILE A 34 19.04 2.86 0.89
N ALA A 35 17.86 3.41 0.59
CA ALA A 35 17.70 4.54 -0.32
C ALA A 35 16.42 5.32 0.00
N ALA A 36 16.44 6.63 -0.24
CA ALA A 36 15.27 7.48 -0.09
C ALA A 36 15.34 8.69 -1.02
N GLY A 37 14.17 9.31 -1.26
CA GLY A 37 14.06 10.56 -2.00
C GLY A 37 12.82 11.34 -1.59
N GLY A 38 12.90 12.68 -1.65
CA GLY A 38 11.84 13.56 -1.17
C GLY A 38 11.72 13.62 0.36
N ASP A 39 10.64 14.21 0.84
CA ASP A 39 10.32 14.30 2.26
C ASP A 39 9.58 13.03 2.73
N ILE A 40 10.36 12.03 3.14
CA ILE A 40 9.85 10.77 3.71
C ILE A 40 9.31 10.92 5.13
N SER A 41 9.54 12.07 5.78
CA SER A 41 9.09 12.34 7.15
C SER A 41 7.69 12.98 7.20
N ARG A 42 7.23 13.51 6.06
CA ARG A 42 5.92 14.16 5.95
C ARG A 42 4.79 13.17 6.23
N PRO A 43 3.93 13.43 7.24
CA PRO A 43 2.76 12.62 7.47
C PRO A 43 1.82 12.62 6.25
N VAL A 44 1.32 11.44 5.91
CA VAL A 44 0.29 11.26 4.87
C VAL A 44 -0.79 10.33 5.40
N PHE A 45 -2.02 10.48 4.90
CA PHE A 45 -3.03 9.46 5.14
C PHE A 45 -2.61 8.19 4.39
N PRO A 46 -2.55 7.01 5.04
CA PRO A 46 -2.10 5.78 4.39
C PRO A 46 -3.15 5.23 3.41
N ARG A 47 -4.39 5.73 3.48
CA ARG A 47 -5.52 5.30 2.62
C ARG A 47 -5.62 3.77 2.62
N SER A 48 -5.90 3.17 1.47
CA SER A 48 -6.01 1.73 1.29
C SER A 48 -4.72 0.94 1.57
N ALA A 49 -3.56 1.56 1.75
CA ALA A 49 -2.31 0.85 2.03
C ALA A 49 -2.24 0.29 3.47
N ILE A 50 -3.10 0.76 4.38
CA ILE A 50 -3.13 0.31 5.79
C ILE A 50 -3.90 -0.99 6.02
N LYS A 51 -4.47 -1.62 4.97
CA LYS A 51 -5.36 -2.78 5.13
C LYS A 51 -4.75 -3.95 5.87
N SER A 52 -3.46 -4.22 5.69
CA SER A 52 -2.76 -5.26 6.45
C SER A 52 -2.76 -4.97 7.96
N MET A 53 -2.55 -3.72 8.37
CA MET A 53 -2.67 -3.31 9.77
C MET A 53 -4.11 -3.33 10.27
N GLN A 54 -5.10 -3.06 9.41
CA GLN A 54 -6.52 -3.21 9.75
C GLN A 54 -6.88 -4.69 9.96
N ALA A 55 -6.38 -5.59 9.10
CA ALA A 55 -6.58 -7.04 9.21
C ALA A 55 -5.86 -7.65 10.42
N LEU A 56 -4.74 -7.07 10.86
CA LEU A 56 -4.05 -7.49 12.09
C LEU A 56 -4.96 -7.47 13.32
N ALA A 57 -5.96 -6.57 13.37
CA ALA A 57 -6.95 -6.55 14.43
C ALA A 57 -7.81 -7.84 14.45
N MET A 58 -8.10 -8.44 13.29
CA MET A 58 -8.83 -9.71 13.21
C MET A 58 -7.98 -10.87 13.74
N VAL A 59 -6.69 -10.87 13.43
CA VAL A 59 -5.74 -11.89 13.91
C VAL A 59 -5.59 -11.79 15.43
N THR A 60 -5.28 -10.60 15.94
CA THR A 60 -5.01 -10.38 17.37
C THR A 60 -6.24 -10.50 18.27
N SER A 61 -7.45 -10.32 17.72
CA SER A 61 -8.70 -10.52 18.46
C SER A 61 -9.17 -11.98 18.52
N GLY A 62 -8.52 -12.89 17.79
CA GLY A 62 -8.96 -14.29 17.66
C GLY A 62 -10.18 -14.47 16.75
N ALA A 63 -10.55 -13.45 15.97
CA ALA A 63 -11.69 -13.52 15.07
C ALA A 63 -11.51 -14.58 13.98
N ILE A 64 -10.27 -14.82 13.53
CA ILE A 64 -9.94 -15.83 12.52
C ILE A 64 -10.45 -17.20 12.94
N ASP A 65 -10.03 -17.67 14.13
CA ASP A 65 -10.44 -18.97 14.67
C ASP A 65 -11.93 -18.99 15.01
N ARG A 66 -12.44 -17.91 15.62
CA ARG A 66 -13.84 -17.81 16.06
C ARG A 66 -14.83 -17.96 14.91
N PHE A 67 -14.47 -17.48 13.72
CA PHE A 67 -15.32 -17.51 12.53
C PHE A 67 -14.82 -18.50 11.46
N ALA A 68 -13.81 -19.32 11.77
CA ALA A 68 -13.18 -20.26 10.85
C ALA A 68 -12.82 -19.62 9.50
N LEU A 69 -12.21 -18.43 9.54
CA LEU A 69 -11.80 -17.71 8.34
C LEU A 69 -10.58 -18.39 7.71
N SER A 70 -10.63 -18.60 6.39
CA SER A 70 -9.52 -19.19 5.65
C SER A 70 -8.42 -18.17 5.32
N ASP A 71 -7.25 -18.67 4.92
CA ASP A 71 -6.13 -17.84 4.48
C ASP A 71 -6.51 -16.97 3.28
N GLU A 72 -7.35 -17.47 2.37
CA GLU A 72 -7.86 -16.70 1.23
C GLU A 72 -8.73 -15.53 1.68
N GLN A 73 -9.56 -15.73 2.72
CA GLN A 73 -10.40 -14.66 3.27
C GLN A 73 -9.56 -13.62 4.03
N LEU A 74 -8.50 -14.05 4.72
CA LEU A 74 -7.55 -13.13 5.35
C LEU A 74 -6.74 -12.34 4.30
N ALA A 75 -6.29 -13.01 3.23
CA ALA A 75 -5.64 -12.35 2.10
C ALA A 75 -6.56 -11.30 1.46
N LEU A 76 -7.85 -11.62 1.31
CA LEU A 76 -8.86 -10.70 0.80
C LEU A 76 -9.02 -9.45 1.69
N ALA A 77 -9.03 -9.62 3.02
CA ALA A 77 -9.07 -8.51 3.98
C ALA A 77 -7.84 -7.58 3.89
N CYS A 78 -6.67 -8.14 3.55
CA CYS A 78 -5.44 -7.38 3.34
C CYS A 78 -5.36 -6.69 1.96
N ALA A 79 -6.20 -7.09 1.00
CA ALA A 79 -6.07 -6.70 -0.41
C ALA A 79 -6.92 -5.47 -0.79
N SER A 80 -6.50 -4.80 -1.87
CA SER A 80 -7.37 -3.88 -2.61
C SER A 80 -7.92 -4.62 -3.83
N HIS A 81 -9.10 -5.22 -3.68
CA HIS A 81 -9.77 -6.03 -4.69
C HIS A 81 -11.03 -5.34 -5.20
N HIS A 82 -11.48 -5.67 -6.41
CA HIS A 82 -12.66 -5.07 -7.05
C HIS A 82 -13.96 -5.87 -6.87
N GLY A 83 -13.96 -6.94 -6.05
CA GLY A 83 -15.16 -7.75 -5.81
C GLY A 83 -15.63 -8.50 -7.06
N GLU A 84 -14.70 -9.17 -7.74
CA GLU A 84 -14.99 -10.03 -8.91
C GLU A 84 -15.83 -11.27 -8.53
N GLU A 85 -16.39 -11.94 -9.53
CA GLU A 85 -17.29 -13.09 -9.38
C GLU A 85 -16.71 -14.18 -8.47
N VAL A 86 -15.41 -14.48 -8.61
CA VAL A 86 -14.65 -15.43 -7.76
C VAL A 86 -14.75 -15.13 -6.25
N HIS A 87 -15.01 -13.88 -5.86
CA HIS A 87 -15.13 -13.47 -4.46
C HIS A 87 -16.54 -13.67 -3.88
N VAL A 88 -17.57 -13.83 -4.72
CA VAL A 88 -18.98 -13.88 -4.31
C VAL A 88 -19.67 -15.18 -4.67
N THR A 89 -19.15 -15.94 -5.63
CA THR A 89 -19.69 -17.24 -6.03
C THR A 89 -18.93 -18.37 -5.35
N LYS A 90 -19.67 -19.28 -4.70
CA LYS A 90 -19.17 -20.54 -4.14
C LYS A 90 -19.69 -21.72 -4.94
#